data_AF-X6LFT1-F1
#
_entry.id   AF-X6LFT1-F1
#
_cell.length_a   1.000
_cell.length_b   1.000
_cell.length_c   1.000
_cell.angle_alpha   90.00
_cell.angle_beta   90.00
_cell.angle_gamma   90.00
#
_symmetry.space_group_name_H-M   'P 1'
#
loop_
_entity.id
_entity.type
_entity.pdbx_description
1 polymer ?
#
loop_
_entity_poly.entity_id
_entity_poly.type
_entity_poly.pdbx_seq_one_letter_code
_entity_poly.pdbx_strand_id
1 'polypeptide(L)'
;MQISAMWNHSIDLNIIYAALIGCEKNVNLTIQLLFKFEQWKFQNSNKQNYKKRMNEFLEKRCCNHNVNLFNMFYVKEKTVDAIKWSAFVTAIDGLPFVKKDKKHL
;
A
#
# COMPACT_ATOMS: atom_id res chain seq x y z
N MET A 1 13.73 6.40 -7.93
CA MET A 1 13.84 5.05 -7.28
C MET A 1 13.77 3.91 -8.31
N GLN A 2 14.64 2.89 -8.23
CA GLN A 2 14.74 1.78 -9.21
C GLN A 2 13.43 1.00 -9.44
N ILE A 3 12.75 0.57 -8.36
CA ILE A 3 11.48 -0.17 -8.47
C ILE A 3 10.42 0.67 -9.21
N SER A 4 10.33 1.97 -8.92
CA SER A 4 9.36 2.84 -9.61
C SER A 4 9.63 2.92 -11.12
N ALA A 5 10.90 3.01 -11.53
CA ALA A 5 11.29 3.03 -12.94
C ALA A 5 10.98 1.70 -13.67
N MET A 6 11.18 0.55 -13.02
CA MET A 6 10.82 -0.76 -13.60
C MET A 6 9.36 -0.88 -13.99
N TRP A 7 8.48 -0.19 -13.26
CA TRP A 7 7.04 -0.16 -13.50
C TRP A 7 6.59 1.08 -14.29
N ASN A 8 7.51 1.80 -14.95
CA ASN A 8 7.22 3.05 -15.66
C ASN A 8 6.43 4.05 -14.81
N HIS A 9 6.75 4.13 -13.51
CA HIS A 9 6.08 4.98 -12.51
C HIS A 9 4.56 4.72 -12.33
N SER A 10 4.06 3.57 -12.79
CA SER A 10 2.63 3.22 -12.70
C SER A 10 2.18 2.82 -11.29
N ILE A 11 3.10 2.38 -10.42
CA ILE A 11 2.81 2.04 -9.03
C ILE A 11 3.00 3.28 -8.14
N ASP A 12 2.02 3.51 -7.27
CA ASP A 12 2.06 4.55 -6.25
C ASP A 12 3.28 4.38 -5.33
N LEU A 13 4.08 5.44 -5.18
CA LEU A 13 5.28 5.45 -4.33
C LEU A 13 4.97 5.06 -2.88
N ASN A 14 3.77 5.37 -2.38
CA ASN A 14 3.33 4.97 -1.04
C ASN A 14 3.20 3.45 -0.91
N ILE A 15 2.75 2.77 -1.97
CA ILE A 15 2.65 1.31 -2.00
C ILE A 15 4.04 0.69 -2.08
N ILE A 16 4.93 1.24 -2.92
CA ILE A 16 6.31 0.75 -3.01
C ILE A 16 7.01 0.89 -1.65
N TYR A 17 6.81 2.02 -0.97
CA TYR A 17 7.37 2.25 0.34
C TYR A 17 6.81 1.28 1.40
N ALA A 18 5.49 1.11 1.47
CA ALA A 18 4.86 0.14 2.37
C ALA A 18 5.35 -1.29 2.11
N ALA A 19 5.51 -1.67 0.84
CA ALA A 19 6.07 -2.97 0.47
C ALA A 19 7.54 -3.12 0.88
N LEU A 20 8.36 -2.08 0.74
CA LEU A 20 9.74 -2.08 1.22
C LEU A 20 9.81 -2.28 2.74
N ILE A 21 8.95 -1.58 3.51
CA ILE A 21 8.88 -1.77 4.97
C ILE A 21 8.48 -3.22 5.31
N GLY A 22 7.41 -3.73 4.69
CA GLY A 22 6.94 -5.10 4.91
C GLY A 22 7.88 -6.22 4.43
N CYS A 23 8.88 -5.88 3.62
CA CYS A 23 9.92 -6.80 3.12
C CYS A 23 11.31 -6.50 3.72
N GLU A 24 11.39 -5.76 4.82
CA GLU A 24 12.67 -5.43 5.48
C GLU A 24 13.69 -4.79 4.52
N LYS A 25 13.21 -3.94 3.61
CA LYS A 25 13.97 -3.27 2.54
C LYS A 25 14.62 -4.21 1.52
N ASN A 26 14.24 -5.49 1.51
CA ASN A 26 14.69 -6.44 0.48
C ASN A 26 14.00 -6.15 -0.86
N VAL A 27 14.79 -5.67 -1.83
CA VAL A 27 14.31 -5.25 -3.15
C VAL A 27 13.67 -6.41 -3.93
N ASN A 28 14.28 -7.60 -3.91
CA ASN A 28 13.78 -8.75 -4.67
C ASN A 28 12.44 -9.24 -4.13
N LEU A 29 12.31 -9.33 -2.81
CA LEU A 29 11.04 -9.67 -2.17
C LEU A 29 9.98 -8.61 -2.43
N THR A 30 10.35 -7.34 -2.38
CA THR A 30 9.45 -6.21 -2.68
C THR A 30 8.90 -6.30 -4.10
N ILE A 31 9.75 -6.56 -5.10
CA ILE A 31 9.33 -6.72 -6.50
C ILE A 31 8.33 -7.88 -6.64
N GLN A 32 8.62 -9.03 -6.03
CA GLN A 32 7.72 -10.19 -6.06
C GLN A 32 6.39 -9.90 -5.36
N LEU A 33 6.40 -9.18 -4.24
CA LEU A 33 5.19 -8.81 -3.51
C LEU A 33 4.32 -7.84 -4.32
N LEU A 34 4.93 -6.82 -4.92
CA LEU A 34 4.22 -5.85 -5.77
C LEU A 34 3.61 -6.51 -7.00
N PHE A 35 4.31 -7.47 -7.62
CA PHE A 35 3.77 -8.23 -8.74
C PHE A 35 2.52 -9.03 -8.33
N LYS A 36 2.57 -9.75 -7.21
CA LYS A 36 1.40 -10.48 -6.67
C LYS A 36 0.26 -9.54 -6.30
N PHE A 37 0.56 -8.38 -5.72
CA PHE A 37 -0.43 -7.39 -5.36
C PHE A 37 -1.17 -6.86 -6.59
N GLU A 38 -0.47 -6.45 -7.65
CA GLU A 38 -1.11 -5.95 -8.87
C GLU A 38 -2.01 -7.03 -9.48
N GLN A 39 -1.56 -8.30 -9.55
CA GLN A 39 -2.42 -9.42 -9.98
C GLN A 39 -3.69 -9.57 -9.12
N TRP A 40 -3.53 -9.57 -7.79
CA TRP A 40 -4.65 -9.67 -6.84
C TRP A 40 -5.63 -8.51 -6.95
N LYS A 41 -5.14 -7.29 -7.17
CA LYS A 41 -5.91 -6.05 -7.28
C LYS A 41 -6.83 -6.01 -8.51
N PHE A 42 -6.51 -6.72 -9.59
CA PHE A 42 -7.37 -6.80 -10.78
C PHE A 42 -8.61 -7.69 -10.58
N GLN A 43 -8.66 -8.51 -9.53
CA GLN A 43 -9.84 -9.30 -9.22
C GLN A 43 -10.95 -8.41 -8.61
N ASN A 44 -12.10 -8.34 -9.29
CA ASN A 44 -13.20 -7.44 -8.92
C ASN A 44 -13.72 -7.66 -7.48
N SER A 45 -13.72 -8.91 -7.00
CA SER A 45 -14.14 -9.27 -5.64
C SER A 45 -13.36 -8.51 -4.56
N ASN A 46 -12.06 -8.31 -4.77
CA ASN A 46 -11.14 -7.77 -3.77
C ASN A 46 -11.34 -6.26 -3.60
N LYS A 47 -11.53 -5.55 -4.73
CA LYS A 47 -11.90 -4.12 -4.72
C LYS A 47 -13.27 -3.90 -4.08
N GLN A 48 -14.23 -4.79 -4.33
CA GLN A 48 -15.54 -4.71 -3.68
C GLN A 48 -15.47 -4.98 -2.17
N ASN A 49 -14.66 -5.95 -1.75
CA ASN A 49 -14.42 -6.22 -0.33
C ASN A 49 -13.85 -4.98 0.38
N TYR A 50 -12.83 -4.34 -0.21
CA TYR A 50 -12.30 -3.08 0.32
C TYR A 50 -13.37 -1.99 0.45
N LYS A 51 -14.21 -1.78 -0.57
CA LYS A 51 -15.30 -0.78 -0.52
C LYS A 51 -16.23 -0.99 0.67
N LYS A 52 -16.53 -2.23 1.03
CA LYS A 52 -17.39 -2.55 2.19
C LYS A 52 -16.75 -2.16 3.53
N ARG A 53 -15.42 -2.22 3.62
CA ARG A 53 -14.65 -1.98 4.85
C ARG A 53 -13.97 -0.61 4.89
N MET A 54 -14.13 0.19 3.84
CA MET A 54 -13.42 1.46 3.66
C MET A 54 -13.64 2.44 4.83
N ASN A 55 -14.86 2.48 5.38
CA ASN A 55 -15.18 3.38 6.49
C ASN A 55 -14.38 3.07 7.77
N GLU A 56 -14.09 1.79 8.03
CA GLU A 56 -13.29 1.37 9.20
C GLU A 56 -11.86 1.94 9.14
N PHE A 57 -11.29 2.08 7.93
CA PHE A 57 -10.00 2.73 7.74
C PHE A 57 -10.10 4.25 7.97
N LEU A 58 -11.15 4.88 7.47
CA LEU A 58 -11.36 6.32 7.58
C LEU A 58 -11.57 6.76 9.05
N GLU A 59 -12.28 5.97 9.84
CA GLU A 59 -12.44 6.20 11.29
C GLU A 59 -11.11 6.22 12.04
N LYS A 60 -10.10 5.51 11.53
CA LYS A 60 -8.72 5.51 12.05
C LYS A 60 -7.79 6.48 11.31
N ARG A 61 -8.36 7.45 10.59
CA ARG A 61 -7.63 8.48 9.82
C ARG A 61 -6.71 7.91 8.73
N CYS A 62 -6.94 6.68 8.29
CA CYS A 62 -6.19 6.04 7.20
C CYS A 62 -6.79 6.45 5.86
N CYS A 63 -6.46 7.66 5.39
CA CYS A 63 -7.09 8.27 4.21
C CYS A 63 -6.51 7.80 2.86
N ASN A 64 -5.36 7.12 2.84
CA ASN A 64 -4.76 6.63 1.59
C ASN A 64 -5.35 5.28 1.18
N HIS A 65 -6.36 5.31 0.32
CA HIS A 65 -7.07 4.11 -0.13
C HIS A 65 -6.19 3.08 -0.85
N ASN A 66 -5.17 3.51 -1.58
CA ASN A 66 -4.26 2.60 -2.28
C ASN A 66 -3.41 1.81 -1.29
N VAL A 67 -2.90 2.48 -0.24
CA VAL A 67 -2.15 1.84 0.85
C VAL A 67 -3.06 0.93 1.67
N ASN A 68 -4.29 1.36 1.98
CA ASN A 68 -5.24 0.52 2.70
C ASN A 68 -5.55 -0.79 1.94
N LEU A 69 -5.77 -0.70 0.63
CA LEU A 69 -6.01 -1.85 -0.24
C LEU A 69 -4.79 -2.78 -0.29
N PHE A 70 -3.58 -2.21 -0.36
CA PHE A 70 -2.33 -2.97 -0.28
C PHE A 70 -2.19 -3.68 1.06
N ASN A 71 -2.46 -3.00 2.18
CA ASN A 71 -2.36 -3.59 3.51
C ASN A 71 -3.39 -4.70 3.71
N MET A 72 -4.60 -4.58 3.16
CA MET A 72 -5.56 -5.69 3.14
C MET A 72 -5.02 -6.91 2.42
N PHE A 73 -4.36 -6.74 1.27
CA PHE A 73 -3.69 -7.84 0.58
C PHE A 73 -2.56 -8.45 1.42
N TYR A 74 -1.66 -7.61 1.95
CA TYR A 74 -0.47 -8.03 2.69
C TYR A 74 -0.80 -8.90 3.90
N VAL A 75 -1.83 -8.55 4.67
CA VAL A 75 -2.26 -9.30 5.87
C VAL A 75 -3.32 -10.38 5.59
N LYS A 76 -3.57 -10.70 4.31
CA LYS A 76 -4.55 -11.71 3.88
C LYS A 76 -5.98 -11.40 4.35
N GLU A 77 -6.44 -10.18 4.10
CA GLU A 77 -7.81 -9.68 4.33
C GLU A 77 -8.28 -9.62 5.80
N LYS A 78 -7.33 -9.68 6.74
CA LYS A 78 -7.58 -9.39 8.16
C LYS A 78 -7.66 -7.88 8.38
N THR A 79 -8.86 -7.30 8.29
CA THR A 79 -9.05 -5.84 8.32
C THR A 79 -8.48 -5.15 9.55
N VAL A 80 -8.61 -5.76 10.75
CA VAL A 80 -8.02 -5.19 11.97
C VAL A 80 -6.50 -5.04 11.84
N ASP A 81 -5.83 -6.05 11.29
CA ASP A 81 -4.37 -6.01 11.09
C ASP A 81 -4.00 -5.01 9.98
N ALA A 82 -4.80 -4.93 8.92
CA ALA A 82 -4.59 -4.00 7.82
C ALA A 82 -4.71 -2.54 8.27
N ILE A 83 -5.68 -2.25 9.14
CA ILE A 83 -5.86 -0.92 9.74
C ILE A 83 -4.70 -0.59 10.66
N LYS A 84 -4.25 -1.52 11.51
CA LYS A 84 -3.08 -1.31 12.38
C LYS A 84 -1.83 -0.99 11.56
N TRP A 85 -1.57 -1.74 10.49
CA TRP A 85 -0.45 -1.48 9.58
C TRP A 85 -0.59 -0.14 8.87
N SER A 86 -1.78 0.21 8.38
CA SER A 86 -2.02 1.49 7.73
C SER A 86 -1.77 2.66 8.68
N ALA A 87 -2.27 2.55 9.92
CA ALA A 87 -2.05 3.54 10.96
C ALA A 87 -0.56 3.66 11.35
N PHE A 88 0.15 2.54 11.47
CA PHE A 88 1.58 2.50 11.77
C PHE A 88 2.40 3.25 10.71
N VAL A 89 2.22 2.89 9.44
CA VAL A 89 2.97 3.51 8.33
C VAL A 89 2.59 4.98 8.16
N THR A 90 1.32 5.37 8.37
CA THR A 90 0.92 6.78 8.37
C THR A 90 1.53 7.57 9.52
N ALA A 91 1.54 7.03 10.74
CA ALA A 91 1.99 7.75 11.92
C ALA A 91 3.52 7.88 12.02
N ILE A 92 4.25 6.85 11.63
CA ILE A 92 5.72 6.80 11.78
C ILE A 92 6.43 7.40 10.58
N ASP A 93 5.95 7.08 9.38
CA ASP A 93 6.67 7.43 8.14
C ASP A 93 6.10 8.68 7.46
N GLY A 94 5.09 9.33 8.06
CA GLY A 94 4.49 10.56 7.56
C GLY A 94 3.74 10.38 6.24
N LEU A 95 3.32 9.15 5.90
CA LEU A 95 2.52 8.90 4.70
C LEU A 95 1.15 9.59 4.79
N PRO A 96 0.58 10.04 3.65
CA PRO A 96 1.06 9.80 2.29
C PRO A 96 2.06 10.84 1.77
N PHE A 97 2.99 10.40 0.91
CA PHE A 97 3.75 11.28 0.02
C PHE A 97 2.78 12.06 -0.87
N VAL A 98 2.79 13.39 -0.72
CA VAL A 98 1.95 14.31 -1.49
C VAL A 98 2.73 14.85 -2.70
N LYS A 99 2.05 15.59 -3.60
CA LYS A 99 2.65 16.09 -4.87
C LYS A 99 3.97 16.85 -4.68
N LYS A 100 4.15 17.55 -3.55
CA LYS A 100 5.40 18.28 -3.24
C LYS A 100 6.57 17.33 -2.98
N ASP A 101 6.33 16.17 -2.38
CA ASP A 101 7.38 15.20 -2.03
C ASP A 101 7.88 14.48 -3.29
N LYS A 102 7.02 14.32 -4.29
CA LYS A 102 7.34 13.72 -5.59
C LYS A 102 8.31 14.54 -6.44
N LYS A 103 8.51 15.84 -6.15
CA LYS A 103 9.48 16.68 -6.89
C LYS A 103 10.94 16.38 -6.53
N HIS A 104 11.17 15.67 -5.43
CA HIS A 104 12.49 15.39 -4.88
C HIS A 104 12.80 13.87 -4.81
N LEU A 105 11.96 13.02 -5.42
CA LEU A 105 12.02 11.55 -5.41
C LEU A 105 12.22 10.97 -6.82
#